data_AF-A0A4P7DA99-F1
#
_entry.id   AF-A0A4P7DA99-F1
#
_cell.length_a   1.000
_cell.length_b   1.000
_cell.length_c   1.000
_cell.angle_alpha   90.00
_cell.angle_beta   90.00
_cell.angle_gamma   90.00
#
_symmetry.space_group_name_H-M   'P 1'
#
loop_
_entity.id
_entity.type
_entity.pdbx_description
1 polymer ?
#
loop_
_entity_poly.entity_id
_entity_poly.type
_entity_poly.pdbx_seq_one_letter_code
_entity_poly.pdbx_strand_id
1 'polypeptide(L)'
;MTIELEQVQQAVASLSRLIRAHAGGLELVSVDDLNGVVTVRYTGMCVGCELRPVTTEGSVRPALMAIDGVTEVRVAGMSVSREAEERIARDLEPYGVRARAVRLTRQARGVQQ
;
A
#
# COMPACT_ATOMS: atom_id res chain seq x y z
N MET A 1 6.00 3.61 -19.58
CA MET A 1 6.57 4.09 -18.31
C MET A 1 6.93 2.84 -17.52
N THR A 2 8.13 2.76 -16.97
CA THR A 2 8.63 1.55 -16.29
C THR A 2 8.55 1.73 -14.78
N ILE A 3 8.06 0.73 -14.07
CA ILE A 3 8.02 0.64 -12.61
C ILE A 3 9.40 0.20 -12.13
N GLU A 4 10.03 1.04 -11.31
CA GLU A 4 11.28 0.70 -10.63
C GLU A 4 11.03 -0.33 -9.52
N LEU A 5 11.36 -1.61 -9.77
CA LEU A 5 11.07 -2.73 -8.84
C LEU A 5 11.67 -2.51 -7.45
N GLU A 6 12.90 -2.03 -7.37
CA GLU A 6 13.57 -1.73 -6.09
C GLU A 6 12.78 -0.70 -5.27
N GLN A 7 12.23 0.31 -5.93
CA GLN A 7 11.41 1.32 -5.26
C GLN A 7 10.12 0.74 -4.69
N VAL A 8 9.48 -0.18 -5.42
CA VAL A 8 8.29 -0.91 -4.95
C VAL A 8 8.64 -1.79 -3.76
N GLN A 9 9.72 -2.59 -3.85
CA GLN A 9 10.17 -3.45 -2.76
C GLN A 9 10.46 -2.64 -1.49
N GLN A 10 11.14 -1.50 -1.62
CA GLN A 10 11.45 -0.63 -0.50
C GLN A 10 10.20 0.01 0.13
N ALA A 11 9.22 0.39 -0.69
CA ALA A 11 7.94 0.92 -0.20
C ALA A 11 7.14 -0.15 0.55
N VAL A 12 7.05 -1.37 0.01
CA VAL A 12 6.41 -2.53 0.67
C VAL A 12 7.12 -2.87 1.97
N ALA A 13 8.46 -2.91 1.98
CA ALA A 13 9.22 -3.16 3.19
C ALA A 13 8.93 -2.10 4.26
N SER A 14 8.84 -0.82 3.89
CA SER A 14 8.53 0.29 4.79
C SER A 14 7.11 0.20 5.35
N LEU A 15 6.11 -0.06 4.50
CA LEU A 15 4.72 -0.31 4.91
C LEU A 15 4.64 -1.50 5.87
N SER A 16 5.32 -2.60 5.55
CA SER A 16 5.40 -3.77 6.40
C SER A 16 5.95 -3.43 7.78
N ARG A 17 6.97 -2.55 7.90
CA ARG A 17 7.46 -2.11 9.23
C ARG A 17 6.42 -1.39 10.05
N LEU A 18 5.62 -0.52 9.42
CA LEU A 18 4.55 0.21 10.11
C LEU A 18 3.46 -0.73 10.61
N ILE A 19 3.14 -1.78 9.83
CA ILE A 19 2.09 -2.74 10.15
C ILE A 19 2.54 -3.78 11.18
N ARG A 20 3.84 -4.07 11.30
CA ARG A 20 4.38 -5.07 12.24
C ARG A 20 4.02 -4.83 13.70
N ALA A 21 3.79 -3.58 14.11
CA ALA A 21 3.33 -3.27 15.47
C ALA A 21 1.97 -3.93 15.81
N HIS A 22 1.19 -4.32 14.79
CA HIS A 22 -0.06 -5.06 14.92
C HIS A 22 0.12 -6.58 14.71
N ALA A 23 1.35 -7.10 14.82
CA ALA A 23 1.73 -8.50 14.56
C ALA A 23 1.29 -9.03 13.18
N GLY A 24 1.27 -8.14 12.18
CA GLY A 24 1.03 -8.48 10.77
C GLY A 24 2.15 -7.99 9.86
N GLY A 25 1.89 -8.04 8.55
CA GLY A 25 2.85 -7.59 7.55
C GLY A 25 2.23 -7.39 6.18
N LEU A 26 3.07 -6.96 5.25
CA LEU A 26 2.75 -6.78 3.84
C LEU A 26 3.90 -7.34 3.00
N GLU A 27 3.57 -8.09 1.96
CA GLU A 27 4.53 -8.69 1.02
C GLU A 27 4.16 -8.36 -0.42
N LEU A 28 5.19 -8.17 -1.26
CA LEU A 28 5.03 -8.00 -2.70
C LEU A 28 4.75 -9.37 -3.33
N VAL A 29 3.69 -9.46 -4.13
CA VAL A 29 3.31 -10.67 -4.86
C VAL A 29 3.79 -10.61 -6.30
N SER A 30 3.51 -9.51 -7.00
CA SER A 30 3.92 -9.31 -8.39
C SER A 30 3.93 -7.84 -8.78
N VAL A 31 4.67 -7.54 -9.84
CA VAL A 31 4.66 -6.25 -10.55
C VAL A 31 4.41 -6.55 -12.02
N ASP A 32 3.35 -5.98 -12.57
CA ASP A 32 3.06 -5.97 -14.00
C ASP A 32 3.46 -4.60 -14.56
N ASP A 33 4.66 -4.54 -15.13
CA ASP A 33 5.25 -3.31 -15.65
C ASP A 33 4.48 -2.76 -16.87
N LEU A 34 3.91 -3.65 -17.69
CA LEU A 34 3.21 -3.25 -18.91
C LEU A 34 1.90 -2.52 -18.58
N ASN A 35 1.19 -3.00 -17.56
CA ASN A 35 -0.11 -2.45 -17.16
C ASN A 35 -0.03 -1.46 -15.98
N GLY A 36 1.13 -1.35 -15.33
CA GLY A 36 1.31 -0.49 -14.16
C GLY A 36 0.71 -1.06 -12.87
N VAL A 37 0.55 -2.38 -12.76
CA VAL A 37 -0.18 -3.01 -11.65
C VAL A 37 0.78 -3.61 -10.62
N VAL A 38 0.65 -3.19 -9.37
CA VAL A 38 1.39 -3.78 -8.24
C VAL A 38 0.44 -4.63 -7.40
N THR A 39 0.76 -5.91 -7.21
CA THR A 39 -0.02 -6.81 -6.36
C THR A 39 0.72 -7.10 -5.07
N VAL A 40 0.06 -6.91 -3.93
CA VAL A 40 0.59 -7.21 -2.59
C VAL A 40 -0.33 -8.18 -1.85
N ARG A 41 0.15 -8.76 -0.75
CA ARG A 41 -0.69 -9.53 0.19
C ARG A 41 -0.38 -9.15 1.63
N TYR A 42 -1.39 -9.19 2.49
CA TYR A 42 -1.21 -9.09 3.93
C TYR A 42 -0.73 -10.41 4.52
N THR A 43 0.04 -10.35 5.60
CA THR A 43 0.52 -11.51 6.36
C THR A 43 0.29 -11.34 7.87
N GLY A 44 0.43 -12.42 8.64
CA GLY A 44 0.22 -12.45 10.10
C GLY A 44 -1.21 -12.09 10.50
N MET A 45 -1.39 -11.37 11.62
CA MET A 45 -2.72 -10.97 12.11
C MET A 45 -3.49 -10.10 11.11
N CYS A 46 -2.78 -9.40 10.22
CA CYS A 46 -3.44 -8.60 9.20
C CYS A 46 -4.26 -9.46 8.23
N VAL A 47 -3.95 -10.74 7.99
CA VAL A 47 -4.75 -11.61 7.10
C VAL A 47 -6.22 -11.61 7.49
N GLY A 48 -6.55 -11.69 8.79
CA GLY A 48 -7.93 -11.73 9.29
C GLY A 48 -8.48 -10.39 9.77
N CYS A 49 -7.77 -9.28 9.57
CA CYS A 49 -8.19 -7.99 10.10
C CYS A 49 -9.26 -7.32 9.23
N GLU A 50 -10.42 -7.01 9.82
CA GLU A 50 -11.53 -6.33 9.14
C GLU A 50 -11.16 -4.90 8.68
N LEU A 51 -10.14 -4.28 9.28
CA LEU A 51 -9.65 -2.95 8.92
C LEU A 51 -8.64 -2.96 7.76
N ARG A 52 -8.38 -4.11 7.13
CA ARG A 52 -7.52 -4.18 5.93
C ARG A 52 -7.96 -3.23 4.81
N PRO A 53 -9.26 -3.08 4.46
CA PRO A 53 -9.69 -2.14 3.42
C PRO A 53 -9.34 -0.69 3.77
N VAL A 54 -9.59 -0.28 5.02
CA VAL A 54 -9.23 1.05 5.54
C VAL A 54 -7.72 1.29 5.49
N THR A 55 -6.94 0.30 5.90
CA THR A 55 -5.47 0.36 5.83
C THR A 55 -4.98 0.44 4.38
N THR A 56 -5.66 -0.27 3.47
CA THR A 56 -5.32 -0.27 2.04
C THR A 56 -5.53 1.11 1.45
N GLU A 57 -6.72 1.69 1.59
CA GLU A 57 -7.05 3.01 1.04
C GLU A 57 -6.32 4.17 1.73
N GLY A 58 -6.12 4.06 3.04
CA GLY A 58 -5.47 5.11 3.82
C GLY A 58 -3.95 5.13 3.70
N SER A 59 -3.32 3.97 3.47
CA SER A 59 -1.86 3.84 3.55
C SER A 59 -1.20 3.09 2.40
N VAL A 60 -1.61 1.84 2.13
CA VAL A 60 -0.90 0.98 1.17
C VAL A 60 -1.05 1.50 -0.26
N ARG A 61 -2.29 1.70 -0.71
CA ARG A 61 -2.61 2.21 -2.05
C ARG A 61 -1.96 3.57 -2.31
N PRO A 62 -2.14 4.62 -1.49
CA PRO A 62 -1.53 5.93 -1.79
C PRO A 62 -0.01 5.88 -1.79
N ALA A 63 0.63 5.09 -0.92
CA ALA A 63 2.09 4.97 -0.90
C ALA A 63 2.65 4.29 -2.16
N LEU A 64 1.99 3.24 -2.65
CA LEU A 64 2.43 2.52 -3.86
C LEU A 64 2.07 3.28 -5.14
N MET A 65 0.90 3.91 -5.20
CA MET A 65 0.50 4.77 -6.34
C MET A 65 1.35 6.04 -6.48
N ALA A 66 2.11 6.42 -5.45
CA ALA A 66 3.04 7.55 -5.50
C ALA A 66 4.39 7.19 -6.13
N ILE A 67 4.57 5.95 -6.60
CA ILE A 67 5.72 5.47 -7.36
C ILE A 67 5.40 5.64 -8.85
N ASP A 68 6.33 6.23 -9.60
CA ASP A 68 6.14 6.46 -11.03
C ASP A 68 5.91 5.13 -11.77
N GLY A 69 4.93 5.13 -12.69
CA GLY A 69 4.52 3.96 -13.45
C GLY A 69 3.44 3.10 -12.78
N VAL A 70 3.17 3.25 -11.48
CA VAL A 70 2.09 2.51 -10.80
C VAL A 70 0.75 3.18 -11.06
N THR A 71 -0.15 2.47 -11.75
CA THR A 71 -1.51 2.90 -12.10
C THR A 71 -2.57 2.22 -11.24
N GLU A 72 -2.30 1.01 -10.75
CA GLU A 72 -3.22 0.20 -9.96
C GLU A 72 -2.48 -0.56 -8.86
N VAL A 73 -3.14 -0.71 -7.71
CA VAL A 73 -2.68 -1.55 -6.61
C VAL A 73 -3.75 -2.59 -6.31
N ARG A 74 -3.35 -3.87 -6.30
CA ARG A 74 -4.22 -5.00 -5.97
C ARG A 74 -3.76 -5.65 -4.68
N VAL A 75 -4.71 -6.13 -3.89
CA VAL A 75 -4.43 -6.89 -2.67
C VAL A 75 -4.97 -8.31 -2.83
N ALA A 76 -4.07 -9.28 -2.93
CA ALA A 76 -4.44 -10.68 -3.03
C ALA A 76 -5.20 -11.14 -1.78
N GLY A 77 -6.30 -11.87 -1.97
CA GLY A 77 -7.17 -12.33 -0.88
C GLY A 77 -8.05 -11.24 -0.26
N MET A 78 -8.22 -10.10 -0.93
CA MET A 78 -9.17 -9.04 -0.57
C MET A 78 -10.23 -8.88 -1.66
N SER A 79 -11.50 -8.96 -1.28
CA SER A 79 -12.63 -8.61 -2.15
C SER A 79 -13.43 -7.49 -1.51
N VAL A 80 -13.23 -6.27 -2.01
CA VAL A 80 -13.99 -5.08 -1.64
C VAL A 80 -14.55 -4.51 -2.94
N SER A 81 -15.82 -4.09 -2.96
CA SER A 81 -16.38 -3.49 -4.16
C SER A 81 -15.74 -2.13 -4.41
N ARG A 82 -15.66 -1.71 -5.67
CA ARG A 82 -15.08 -0.42 -6.06
C ARG A 82 -15.80 0.75 -5.35
N GLU A 83 -17.13 0.66 -5.23
CA GLU A 83 -17.94 1.68 -4.55
C GLU A 83 -17.56 1.80 -3.06
N ALA A 84 -17.25 0.66 -2.41
CA ALA A 84 -16.81 0.65 -1.02
C ALA A 84 -15.39 1.21 -0.87
N GLU A 85 -14.47 0.89 -1.77
CA GLU A 85 -13.12 1.50 -1.81
C GLU A 85 -13.21 3.02 -1.97
N GLU A 86 -14.00 3.50 -2.93
CA GLU A 86 -14.21 4.93 -3.20
C GLU A 86 -14.83 5.66 -2.00
N ARG A 87 -15.77 5.03 -1.29
CA ARG A 87 -16.35 5.58 -0.06
C ARG A 87 -15.29 5.70 1.04
N ILE A 88 -14.52 4.65 1.31
CA ILE A 88 -13.44 4.70 2.30
C ILE A 88 -12.43 5.80 1.96
N ALA A 89 -12.00 5.88 0.70
CA ALA A 89 -11.04 6.88 0.27
C ALA A 89 -11.55 8.32 0.46
N ARG A 90 -12.84 8.57 0.20
CA ARG A 90 -13.52 9.86 0.42
C ARG A 90 -13.59 10.20 1.91
N ASP A 91 -14.03 9.25 2.73
CA ASP A 91 -14.20 9.45 4.18
C ASP A 91 -12.86 9.69 4.89
N LEU A 92 -11.75 9.20 4.32
CA LEU A 92 -10.40 9.40 4.82
C LEU A 92 -9.76 10.74 4.41
N GLU A 93 -10.34 11.46 3.45
CA GLU A 93 -9.77 12.72 2.92
C GLU A 93 -9.53 13.79 4.01
N PRO A 94 -10.48 14.10 4.91
CA PRO A 94 -10.31 15.19 5.88
C PRO A 94 -9.15 14.96 6.86
N TYR A 95 -8.75 13.70 7.05
CA TYR A 95 -7.69 13.33 7.98
C TYR A 95 -6.29 13.41 7.37
N GLY A 96 -6.16 13.65 6.06
CA GLY A 96 -4.87 13.76 5.37
C GLY A 96 -4.00 12.49 5.46
N VAL A 97 -4.59 11.33 5.78
CA VAL A 97 -3.85 10.08 6.04
C VAL A 97 -3.11 9.57 4.82
N ARG A 98 -3.69 9.77 3.62
CA ARG A 98 -3.06 9.38 2.34
C ARG A 98 -1.77 10.14 2.09
N ALA A 99 -1.79 11.46 2.27
CA ALA A 99 -0.60 12.29 2.13
C ALA A 99 0.46 11.95 3.20
N ARG A 100 0.02 11.65 4.43
CA ARG A 100 0.92 11.18 5.49
C ARG A 100 1.59 9.86 5.13
N ALA A 101 0.85 8.89 4.59
CA ALA A 101 1.41 7.60 4.18
C ALA A 101 2.51 7.74 3.13
N VAL A 102 2.28 8.57 2.10
CA VAL A 102 3.29 8.87 1.06
C VAL A 102 4.55 9.50 1.66
N ARG A 103 4.41 10.44 2.61
CA ARG A 103 5.57 11.06 3.27
C ARG A 103 6.38 10.04 4.08
N LEU A 104 5.70 9.19 4.86
CA LEU A 104 6.36 8.21 5.72
C LEU A 104 7.15 7.16 4.91
N THR A 105 6.60 6.68 3.80
CA THR A 105 7.30 5.69 2.96
C THR A 105 8.47 6.30 2.19
N ARG A 106 8.40 7.58 1.83
CA ARG A 106 9.53 8.33 1.26
C ARG A 106 10.63 8.60 2.29
N GLN A 107 10.27 9.01 3.51
CA GLN A 107 11.22 9.26 4.60
C GLN A 107 11.92 7.99 5.09
N ALA A 108 11.25 6.84 5.03
CA ALA A 108 11.86 5.55 5.35
C ALA A 108 13.01 5.15 4.39
N ARG A 109 13.18 5.85 3.26
CA ARG A 109 14.38 5.75 2.40
C ARG A 109 15.61 6.47 3.00
N GLY A 110 15.40 7.48 3.84
CA GLY A 110 16.48 8.34 4.39
C GLY A 110 17.17 7.79 5.64
N VAL A 111 16.64 6.74 6.28
CA VAL A 111 17.24 6.11 7.47
C VAL A 111 18.20 4.96 7.08
N GLN A 112 18.31 4.66 5.80
CA GLN A 112 19.18 3.60 5.25
C GLN A 112 20.50 4.13 4.66
N GLN A 113 20.82 5.42 4.87
CA GLN A 113 22.11 6.01 4.52
C GLN A 113 22.94 6.26 5.78
#